data_AF-K2RI21-F1
#
_entry.id   AF-K2RI21-F1
#
_cell.length_a   1.000
_cell.length_b   1.000
_cell.length_c   1.000
_cell.angle_alpha   90.00
_cell.angle_beta   90.00
_cell.angle_gamma   90.00
#
_symmetry.space_group_name_H-M   'P 1'
#
loop_
_entity.id
_entity.type
_entity.pdbx_description
1 polymer ?
#
loop_
_entity_poly.entity_id
_entity_poly.type
_entity_poly.pdbx_seq_one_letter_code
_entity_poly.pdbx_strand_id
1 'polypeptide(L)'
;MVICKSTSCQTFRKQVRFCSLVANQLTSTQEHFEIVRRMDLPWPIITSAFASGHEGMRKPDLCFFNHVLGQINAHPSQVVMVDDEPDNICAARSLGIHGILHERTSGDIGKTLRNLFQDPVSRAEAYMKNGAGNHHCVMEGYDAPLMDNFAQLLIWELTGDADLVYIRFPSGKLHAPHTTNSSAGTTVEAPAVQSNVANGLWNYFYDKPVQTTRDFPPDADTTSTAYLCLPSHHLDSVADVNLVMKAMAANTNADGIMQTYFCADRPRTSPEVCCNILRVFCRFGCGDDPRIRATRDWVVRCLHNRAYVHGSRFYSTPETFLYFSARLYLECSSETLKEELEVVKEALLERVNVPVNPLALALRIFACQLVGIDARFWRQDLAAFQALQEEDGGWPAGHFCCMGRTGAKIGNRGLTTALALRIMERR
;
A
#
# COMPACT_ATOMS: atom_id res chain seq x y z
N MET A 1 19.64 -23.83 11.71
CA MET A 1 18.31 -24.30 11.29
C MET A 1 17.36 -24.30 12.47
N VAL A 2 16.15 -23.79 12.27
CA VAL A 2 15.10 -23.69 13.30
C VAL A 2 13.86 -24.47 12.82
N ILE A 3 13.34 -25.36 13.67
CA ILE A 3 12.02 -25.97 13.52
C ILE A 3 11.04 -25.28 14.45
N CYS A 4 9.96 -24.74 13.91
CA CYS A 4 8.84 -24.20 14.70
C CYS A 4 7.63 -25.12 14.58
N LYS A 5 7.09 -25.61 15.71
CA LYS A 5 5.82 -26.35 15.76
C LYS A 5 4.64 -25.38 15.89
N SER A 6 3.65 -25.47 15.00
CA SER A 6 2.36 -24.77 15.07
C SER A 6 1.24 -25.76 15.45
N THR A 7 0.56 -25.53 16.57
CA THR A 7 -0.69 -26.23 16.93
C THR A 7 -1.89 -25.52 16.30
N SER A 8 -2.84 -26.29 15.76
CA SER A 8 -3.86 -25.86 14.80
C SER A 8 -4.76 -24.67 15.18
N CYS A 9 -5.29 -24.04 14.12
CA CYS A 9 -6.32 -23.01 13.97
C CYS A 9 -7.33 -22.77 15.12
N GLN A 10 -7.66 -21.48 15.29
CA GLN A 10 -8.77 -20.84 16.03
C GLN A 10 -8.56 -20.35 17.47
N THR A 11 -7.39 -20.48 18.09
CA THR A 11 -7.09 -19.69 19.31
C THR A 11 -5.60 -19.39 19.42
N PHE A 12 -5.17 -18.33 18.74
CA PHE A 12 -3.76 -17.95 18.58
C PHE A 12 -3.18 -17.30 19.84
N ARG A 13 -2.95 -18.11 20.88
CA ARG A 13 -2.05 -17.83 22.01
C ARG A 13 -1.73 -19.16 22.67
N LYS A 14 -0.59 -19.78 22.32
CA LYS A 14 0.37 -20.47 23.21
C LYS A 14 1.20 -21.55 22.46
N GLN A 15 2.53 -21.38 22.54
CA GLN A 15 3.62 -22.33 22.28
C GLN A 15 4.07 -22.58 20.82
N VAL A 16 4.86 -21.64 20.28
CA VAL A 16 5.85 -21.96 19.26
C VAL A 16 7.03 -22.65 19.95
N ARG A 17 7.38 -23.88 19.55
CA ARG A 17 8.59 -24.57 20.03
C ARG A 17 9.68 -24.44 18.99
N PHE A 18 10.79 -23.82 19.33
CA PHE A 18 11.95 -23.72 18.46
C PHE A 18 12.85 -24.93 18.70
N CYS A 19 13.17 -25.70 17.66
CA CYS A 19 14.19 -26.73 17.73
C CYS A 19 15.37 -26.34 16.83
N SER A 20 16.58 -26.44 17.35
CA SER A 20 17.78 -26.21 16.55
C SER A 20 18.26 -27.51 15.93
N LEU A 21 18.54 -27.50 14.63
CA LEU A 21 19.18 -28.62 13.97
C LEU A 21 20.58 -28.19 13.54
N VAL A 22 21.59 -28.90 14.06
CA VAL A 22 23.01 -28.61 13.84
C VAL A 22 23.56 -29.69 12.91
N ALA A 23 24.09 -29.27 11.77
CA ALA A 23 24.85 -30.15 10.89
C ALA A 23 26.07 -29.39 10.38
N ASN A 24 27.19 -30.08 10.24
CA ASN A 24 28.36 -29.55 9.54
C ASN A 24 28.78 -30.53 8.44
N GLN A 25 29.17 -30.01 7.28
CA GLN A 25 29.58 -30.80 6.10
C GLN A 25 30.96 -31.47 6.27
N LEU A 26 31.64 -31.20 7.36
CA LEU A 26 32.88 -31.85 7.75
C LEU A 26 32.57 -32.77 8.93
N THR A 27 32.93 -34.04 8.80
CA THR A 27 33.12 -35.02 9.87
C THR A 27 33.55 -34.33 11.17
N SER A 28 32.60 -33.93 12.02
CA SER A 28 32.89 -33.26 13.27
C SER A 28 31.90 -33.77 14.31
N THR A 29 32.43 -34.79 14.99
CA THR A 29 32.33 -35.17 16.39
C THR A 29 31.45 -34.32 17.31
N GLN A 30 30.99 -34.97 18.38
CA GLN A 30 30.38 -34.42 19.60
C GLN A 30 30.94 -33.03 20.01
N GLU A 31 32.24 -32.82 19.80
CA GLU A 31 32.98 -31.58 20.07
C GLU A 31 32.43 -30.35 19.34
N HIS A 32 32.03 -30.45 18.07
CA HIS A 32 31.52 -29.27 17.35
C HIS A 32 30.15 -28.82 17.87
N PHE A 33 29.30 -29.77 18.26
CA PHE A 33 28.04 -29.45 18.91
C PHE A 33 28.24 -28.83 20.30
N GLU A 34 29.26 -29.30 21.05
CA GLU A 34 29.65 -28.66 22.31
C GLU A 34 30.17 -27.23 22.12
N ILE A 35 30.95 -26.98 21.06
CA ILE A 35 31.40 -25.62 20.70
C ILE A 35 30.20 -24.73 20.38
N VAL A 36 29.26 -25.21 19.55
CA VAL A 36 28.04 -24.45 19.22
C VAL A 36 27.25 -24.14 20.49
N ARG A 37 27.05 -25.12 21.40
CA ARG A 37 26.37 -24.89 22.69
C ARG A 37 27.01 -23.83 23.58
N ARG A 38 28.31 -23.57 23.41
CA ARG A 38 29.05 -22.54 24.14
C ARG A 38 29.01 -21.17 23.45
N MET A 39 28.48 -21.08 22.23
CA MET A 39 28.26 -19.80 21.57
C MET A 39 27.11 -19.04 22.24
N ASP A 40 27.19 -17.70 22.21
CA ASP A 40 26.17 -16.79 22.67
C ASP A 40 24.99 -16.75 21.69
N LEU A 41 24.24 -17.84 21.66
CA LEU A 41 23.00 -17.98 20.91
C LEU A 41 21.81 -17.86 21.86
N PRO A 42 20.60 -17.53 21.38
CA PRO A 42 19.40 -17.45 22.20
C PRO A 42 18.92 -18.85 22.61
N TRP A 43 19.74 -19.64 23.31
CA TRP A 43 19.40 -20.96 23.83
C TRP A 43 18.08 -21.02 24.61
N PRO A 44 17.68 -19.99 25.39
CA PRO A 44 16.42 -20.04 26.13
C PRO A 44 15.16 -20.18 25.27
N ILE A 45 15.19 -19.76 23.99
CA ILE A 45 14.02 -19.96 23.10
C ILE A 45 14.00 -21.37 22.50
N ILE A 46 15.15 -22.07 22.49
CA ILE A 46 15.32 -23.40 21.90
C ILE A 46 14.90 -24.47 22.91
N THR A 47 13.85 -25.22 22.58
CA THR A 47 13.30 -26.26 23.46
C THR A 47 14.03 -27.59 23.31
N SER A 48 14.62 -27.85 22.13
CA SER A 48 15.36 -29.08 21.83
C SER A 48 16.40 -28.81 20.74
N ALA A 49 17.50 -29.55 20.74
CA ALA A 49 18.51 -29.46 19.71
C ALA A 49 18.96 -30.86 19.26
N PHE A 50 18.91 -31.12 17.95
CA PHE A 50 19.35 -32.39 17.37
C PHE A 50 20.53 -32.13 16.45
N ALA A 51 21.62 -32.86 16.64
CA ALA A 51 22.80 -32.78 15.79
C ALA A 51 22.82 -34.02 14.90
N SER A 52 22.72 -33.86 13.57
CA SER A 52 22.59 -35.01 12.67
C SER A 52 23.76 -35.98 12.81
N GLY A 53 24.98 -35.43 12.92
CA GLY A 53 26.20 -36.22 13.16
C GLY A 53 26.21 -36.98 14.50
N HIS A 54 25.50 -36.50 15.53
CA HIS A 54 25.36 -37.21 16.81
C HIS A 54 24.37 -38.38 16.72
N GLU A 55 23.30 -38.22 15.93
CA GLU A 55 22.29 -39.24 15.70
C GLU A 55 22.74 -40.33 14.69
N GLY A 56 23.94 -40.20 14.11
CA GLY A 56 24.42 -41.11 13.05
C GLY A 56 23.63 -40.97 11.74
N MET A 57 22.94 -39.84 11.54
CA MET A 57 22.15 -39.53 10.35
C MET A 57 22.74 -38.32 9.64
N ARG A 58 22.37 -38.09 8.38
CA ARG A 58 22.82 -36.89 7.66
C ARG A 58 21.66 -36.19 6.99
N LYS A 59 21.80 -34.88 6.80
CA LYS A 59 20.99 -34.14 5.82
C LYS A 59 21.66 -34.25 4.45
N PRO A 60 20.92 -34.39 3.35
CA PRO A 60 19.47 -34.28 3.21
C PRO A 60 18.69 -35.62 3.36
N ASP A 61 19.28 -36.67 3.94
CA ASP A 61 18.62 -37.97 4.02
C ASP A 61 17.34 -37.91 4.89
N LEU A 62 16.23 -38.43 4.36
CA LEU A 62 14.89 -38.32 4.97
C LEU A 62 14.80 -38.94 6.38
N CYS A 63 15.69 -39.88 6.72
CA CYS A 63 15.71 -40.53 8.03
C CYS A 63 15.92 -39.51 9.16
N PHE A 64 16.74 -38.48 8.96
CA PHE A 64 16.99 -37.46 9.98
C PHE A 64 15.74 -36.61 10.24
N PHE A 65 15.07 -36.17 9.18
CA PHE A 65 13.84 -35.38 9.29
C PHE A 65 12.71 -36.17 9.96
N ASN A 66 12.52 -37.44 9.57
CA ASN A 66 11.54 -38.33 10.20
C ASN A 66 11.86 -38.60 11.67
N HIS A 67 13.14 -38.81 12.01
CA HIS A 67 13.58 -38.93 13.40
C HIS A 67 13.19 -37.69 14.20
N VAL A 68 13.53 -36.49 13.72
CA VAL A 68 13.21 -35.23 14.41
C VAL A 68 11.70 -35.05 14.55
N LEU A 69 10.91 -35.29 13.49
CA LEU A 69 9.45 -35.23 13.54
C LEU A 69 8.85 -36.18 14.60
N GLY A 70 9.41 -37.39 14.72
CA GLY A 70 9.04 -38.35 15.75
C GLY A 70 9.37 -37.85 17.17
N GLN A 71 10.57 -37.30 17.37
CA GLN A 71 11.02 -36.77 18.67
C GLN A 71 10.17 -35.57 19.14
N ILE A 72 9.83 -34.65 18.23
CA ILE A 72 9.01 -33.47 18.57
C ILE A 72 7.50 -33.77 18.52
N ASN A 73 7.13 -34.99 18.11
CA ASN A 73 5.77 -35.48 17.92
C ASN A 73 4.90 -34.48 17.12
N ALA A 74 5.34 -34.11 15.93
CA ALA A 74 4.65 -33.14 15.07
C ALA A 74 4.36 -33.71 13.68
N HIS A 75 3.19 -33.37 13.14
CA HIS A 75 2.89 -33.64 11.74
C HIS A 75 3.73 -32.71 10.83
N PRO A 76 4.26 -33.15 9.68
CA PRO A 76 5.09 -32.31 8.81
C PRO A 76 4.47 -30.95 8.47
N SER A 77 3.17 -30.89 8.20
CA SER A 77 2.46 -29.63 7.89
C SER A 77 2.40 -28.63 9.06
N GLN A 78 2.78 -29.03 10.27
CA GLN A 78 2.87 -28.19 11.45
C GLN A 78 4.29 -27.67 11.69
N VAL A 79 5.24 -28.02 10.82
CA VAL A 79 6.66 -27.74 10.99
C VAL A 79 7.11 -26.75 9.92
N VAL A 80 7.77 -25.69 10.38
CA VAL A 80 8.51 -24.76 9.52
C VAL A 80 9.99 -25.08 9.67
N MET A 81 10.72 -25.21 8.56
CA MET A 81 12.16 -25.41 8.57
C MET A 81 12.86 -24.25 7.87
N VAL A 82 13.89 -23.69 8.51
CA VAL A 82 14.77 -22.68 7.92
C VAL A 82 16.17 -23.26 7.75
N ASP A 83 16.69 -23.27 6.53
CA ASP A 83 18.03 -23.77 6.19
C ASP A 83 18.53 -22.97 4.97
N ASP A 84 19.84 -22.94 4.79
CA ASP A 84 20.53 -22.22 3.73
C ASP A 84 20.92 -23.13 2.55
N GLU A 85 20.79 -24.44 2.72
CA GLU A 85 21.08 -25.43 1.68
C GLU A 85 19.78 -25.85 0.95
N PRO A 86 19.68 -25.62 -0.38
CA PRO A 86 18.52 -26.01 -1.17
C PRO A 86 18.13 -27.49 -1.06
N ASP A 87 19.11 -28.39 -1.00
CA ASP A 87 18.85 -29.83 -0.90
C ASP A 87 18.18 -30.21 0.43
N ASN A 88 18.56 -29.55 1.52
CA ASN A 88 17.94 -29.75 2.84
C ASN A 88 16.48 -29.27 2.83
N ILE A 89 16.22 -28.12 2.20
CA ILE A 89 14.86 -27.58 2.04
C ILE A 89 14.01 -28.46 1.13
N CYS A 90 14.59 -29.02 0.06
CA CYS A 90 13.93 -29.96 -0.83
C CYS A 90 13.46 -31.22 -0.07
N ALA A 91 14.37 -31.85 0.69
CA ALA A 91 14.06 -33.03 1.51
C ALA A 91 13.00 -32.76 2.58
N ALA A 92 13.05 -31.60 3.23
CA ALA A 92 12.01 -31.22 4.18
C ALA A 92 10.65 -31.05 3.50
N ARG A 93 10.60 -30.30 2.39
CA ARG A 93 9.37 -30.06 1.63
C ARG A 93 8.78 -31.35 1.05
N SER A 94 9.60 -32.34 0.66
CA SER A 94 9.10 -33.64 0.18
C SER A 94 8.35 -34.43 1.25
N LEU A 95 8.57 -34.13 2.54
CA LEU A 95 7.81 -34.69 3.66
C LEU A 95 6.56 -33.87 4.01
N GLY A 96 6.34 -32.71 3.37
CA GLY A 96 5.26 -31.79 3.69
C GLY A 96 5.61 -30.73 4.74
N ILE A 97 6.90 -30.58 5.10
CA ILE A 97 7.39 -29.50 5.96
C ILE A 97 7.40 -28.17 5.19
N HIS A 98 7.02 -27.08 5.84
CA HIS A 98 7.14 -25.75 5.26
C HIS A 98 8.61 -25.28 5.29
N GLY A 99 9.35 -25.59 4.25
CA GLY A 99 10.76 -25.19 4.12
C GLY A 99 10.92 -23.74 3.64
N ILE A 100 11.79 -22.96 4.29
CA ILE A 100 12.19 -21.60 3.96
C ILE A 100 13.69 -21.63 3.66
N LEU A 101 14.05 -21.39 2.41
CA LEU A 101 15.45 -21.21 2.00
C LEU A 101 15.89 -19.81 2.41
N HIS A 102 16.93 -19.72 3.24
CA HIS A 102 17.44 -18.46 3.75
C HIS A 102 18.86 -18.21 3.25
N GLU A 103 19.05 -17.12 2.51
CA GLU A 103 20.37 -16.67 2.07
C GLU A 103 21.10 -15.95 3.22
N ARG A 104 22.31 -16.41 3.55
CA ARG A 104 23.12 -15.89 4.67
C ARG A 104 23.42 -14.39 4.59
N THR A 105 23.37 -13.79 3.41
CA THR A 105 23.87 -12.43 3.16
C THR A 105 22.78 -11.37 2.97
N SER A 106 21.52 -11.75 2.79
CA SER A 106 20.48 -10.85 2.28
C SER A 106 19.08 -11.06 2.89
N GLY A 107 18.81 -12.20 3.54
CA GLY A 107 17.48 -12.52 4.04
C GLY A 107 17.18 -11.93 5.42
N ASP A 108 16.04 -11.26 5.59
CA ASP A 108 15.49 -10.98 6.92
C ASP A 108 14.56 -12.13 7.34
N ILE A 109 15.14 -13.14 8.00
CA ILE A 109 14.37 -14.27 8.51
C ILE A 109 13.36 -13.84 9.59
N GLY A 110 13.63 -12.77 10.33
CA GLY A 110 12.73 -12.22 11.34
C GLY A 110 11.44 -11.75 10.70
N LYS A 111 11.54 -10.93 9.65
CA LYS A 111 10.42 -10.51 8.82
C LYS A 111 9.67 -11.70 8.21
N THR A 112 10.37 -12.67 7.61
CA THR A 112 9.71 -13.85 7.02
C THR A 112 8.91 -14.64 8.07
N LEU A 113 9.50 -14.92 9.23
CA LEU A 113 8.82 -15.66 10.30
C LEU A 113 7.65 -14.85 10.89
N ARG A 114 7.77 -13.53 11.03
CA ARG A 114 6.65 -12.66 11.45
C ARG A 114 5.50 -12.75 10.45
N ASN A 115 5.78 -12.65 9.15
CA ASN A 115 4.76 -12.73 8.09
C ASN A 115 4.12 -14.13 8.02
N LEU A 116 4.82 -15.17 8.47
CA LEU A 116 4.28 -16.52 8.53
C LEU A 116 3.43 -16.80 9.78
N PHE A 117 3.81 -16.25 10.94
CA PHE A 117 3.21 -16.61 12.23
C PHE A 117 2.32 -15.54 12.86
N GLN A 118 2.40 -14.28 12.43
CA GLN A 118 1.60 -13.20 12.99
C GLN A 118 0.51 -12.78 12.00
N ASP A 119 -0.63 -12.37 12.55
CA ASP A 119 -1.74 -11.87 11.73
C ASP A 119 -1.32 -10.56 11.02
N PRO A 120 -1.33 -10.52 9.67
CA PRO A 120 -0.86 -9.36 8.93
C PRO A 120 -1.79 -8.15 9.11
N VAL A 121 -3.09 -8.35 9.30
CA VAL A 121 -4.06 -7.26 9.48
C VAL A 121 -3.83 -6.56 10.81
N SER A 122 -3.77 -7.31 11.92
CA SER A 122 -3.50 -6.76 13.25
C SER A 122 -2.20 -5.95 13.31
N ARG A 123 -1.16 -6.42 12.61
CA ARG A 123 0.12 -5.71 12.49
C ARG A 123 0.00 -4.40 11.69
N ALA A 124 -0.73 -4.44 10.58
CA ALA A 124 -1.01 -3.26 9.76
C ALA A 124 -1.82 -2.21 10.53
N GLU A 125 -2.85 -2.62 11.26
CA GLU A 125 -3.64 -1.73 12.12
C GLU A 125 -2.78 -1.10 13.22
N ALA A 126 -1.91 -1.89 13.86
CA ALA A 126 -0.99 -1.39 14.87
C ALA A 126 -0.02 -0.36 14.28
N TYR A 127 0.52 -0.61 13.08
CA TYR A 127 1.35 0.36 12.35
C TYR A 127 0.58 1.66 12.10
N MET A 128 -0.64 1.57 11.56
CA MET A 128 -1.45 2.75 11.23
C MET A 128 -1.75 3.59 12.48
N LYS A 129 -2.17 2.94 13.58
CA LYS A 129 -2.48 3.60 14.85
C LYS A 129 -1.25 4.22 15.52
N ASN A 130 -0.13 3.51 15.56
CA ASN A 130 1.11 4.02 16.13
C ASN A 130 1.68 5.20 15.32
N GLY A 131 1.45 5.21 14.01
CA GLY A 131 1.85 6.27 13.09
C GLY A 131 0.80 7.37 12.88
N ALA A 132 -0.30 7.40 13.65
CA ALA A 132 -1.36 8.39 13.50
C ALA A 132 -0.80 9.82 13.47
N GLY A 133 -1.18 10.60 12.46
CA GLY A 133 -0.66 11.96 12.21
C GLY A 133 0.76 12.06 11.68
N ASN A 134 1.44 10.93 11.47
CA ASN A 134 2.85 10.89 11.08
C ASN A 134 3.08 10.08 9.78
N HIS A 135 2.02 9.83 9.01
CA HIS A 135 2.07 9.11 7.73
C HIS A 135 2.59 9.99 6.59
N HIS A 136 3.78 10.57 6.74
CA HIS A 136 4.34 11.52 5.76
C HIS A 136 4.78 10.86 4.46
N CYS A 137 4.79 11.64 3.38
CA CYS A 137 5.46 11.22 2.16
C CYS A 137 6.98 11.28 2.33
N VAL A 138 7.66 10.38 1.61
CA VAL A 138 9.11 10.38 1.39
C VAL A 138 9.39 10.73 -0.07
N MET A 139 10.46 11.48 -0.31
CA MET A 139 10.84 11.91 -1.66
C MET A 139 12.29 11.57 -1.96
N GLU A 140 12.53 11.03 -3.15
CA GLU A 140 13.87 10.70 -3.61
C GLU A 140 14.80 11.92 -3.62
N GLY A 141 15.97 11.80 -2.98
CA GLY A 141 16.95 12.89 -2.87
C GLY A 141 16.54 14.02 -1.92
N TYR A 142 15.61 13.78 -0.99
CA TYR A 142 15.19 14.74 0.01
C TYR A 142 14.99 14.07 1.37
N ASP A 143 15.83 14.45 2.34
CA ASP A 143 15.95 13.76 3.63
C ASP A 143 14.88 14.15 4.66
N ALA A 144 14.11 15.21 4.39
CA ALA A 144 13.05 15.65 5.28
C ALA A 144 11.67 15.08 4.86
N PRO A 145 10.75 14.89 5.82
CA PRO A 145 9.38 14.49 5.50
C PRO A 145 8.70 15.48 4.53
N LEU A 146 8.02 14.95 3.52
CA LEU A 146 7.14 15.74 2.66
C LEU A 146 5.72 15.66 3.20
N MET A 147 5.19 16.79 3.66
CA MET A 147 3.81 16.89 4.11
C MET A 147 2.90 17.31 2.95
N ASP A 148 1.95 16.46 2.59
CA ASP A 148 0.97 16.69 1.54
C ASP A 148 -0.46 16.45 2.04
N ASN A 149 -1.45 17.04 1.37
CA ASN A 149 -2.86 16.74 1.61
C ASN A 149 -3.32 15.51 0.82
N PHE A 150 -2.71 15.23 -0.34
CA PHE A 150 -3.24 14.27 -1.30
C PHE A 150 -3.23 12.81 -0.79
N ALA A 151 -2.08 12.30 -0.37
CA ALA A 151 -1.94 10.98 0.21
C ALA A 151 -2.71 10.87 1.54
N GLN A 152 -2.78 11.95 2.32
CA GLN A 152 -3.56 11.98 3.56
C GLN A 152 -5.06 11.81 3.30
N LEU A 153 -5.61 12.49 2.28
CA LEU A 153 -7.00 12.29 1.88
C LEU A 153 -7.24 10.86 1.39
N LEU A 154 -6.33 10.27 0.62
CA LEU A 154 -6.45 8.86 0.21
C LEU A 154 -6.39 7.89 1.40
N ILE A 155 -5.52 8.12 2.39
CA ILE A 155 -5.47 7.32 3.62
C ILE A 155 -6.79 7.42 4.37
N TRP A 156 -7.31 8.63 4.56
CA TRP A 156 -8.60 8.83 5.22
C TRP A 156 -9.72 8.12 4.48
N GLU A 157 -9.79 8.25 3.16
CA GLU A 157 -10.81 7.60 2.34
C GLU A 157 -10.77 6.06 2.48
N LEU A 158 -9.56 5.49 2.43
CA LEU A 158 -9.38 4.04 2.49
C LEU A 158 -9.71 3.49 3.87
N THR A 159 -9.36 4.21 4.94
CA THR A 159 -9.50 3.73 6.33
C THR A 159 -10.82 4.14 6.98
N GLY A 160 -11.45 5.21 6.50
CA GLY A 160 -12.58 5.86 7.17
C GLY A 160 -12.23 6.54 8.48
N ASP A 161 -10.94 6.65 8.82
CA ASP A 161 -10.47 7.11 10.14
C ASP A 161 -9.70 8.44 10.02
N ALA A 162 -10.35 9.50 10.48
CA ALA A 162 -9.81 10.86 10.46
C ALA A 162 -8.67 11.04 11.48
N ASP A 163 -8.55 10.20 12.50
CA ASP A 163 -7.51 10.29 13.52
C ASP A 163 -6.17 9.76 13.01
N LEU A 164 -6.13 9.09 11.86
CA LEU A 164 -4.87 8.64 11.27
C LEU A 164 -4.12 9.74 10.53
N VAL A 165 -4.81 10.81 10.12
CA VAL A 165 -4.31 11.76 9.13
C VAL A 165 -4.17 13.17 9.66
N TYR A 166 -3.36 13.97 8.96
CA TYR A 166 -3.32 15.43 9.10
C TYR A 166 -3.78 16.07 7.79
N ILE A 167 -4.56 17.15 7.86
CA ILE A 167 -5.09 17.83 6.67
C ILE A 167 -5.09 19.34 6.90
N ARG A 168 -4.73 20.13 5.88
CA ARG A 168 -4.91 21.59 5.88
C ARG A 168 -6.00 21.97 4.88
N PHE A 169 -7.11 22.48 5.41
CA PHE A 169 -8.22 22.97 4.60
C PHE A 169 -7.80 24.22 3.82
N PRO A 170 -8.46 24.52 2.67
CA PRO A 170 -8.19 25.74 1.89
C PRO A 170 -8.35 27.04 2.70
N SER A 171 -9.22 27.03 3.73
CA SER A 171 -9.39 28.14 4.68
C SER A 171 -8.20 28.36 5.62
N GLY A 172 -7.20 27.47 5.59
CA GLY A 172 -6.08 27.45 6.53
C GLY A 172 -6.36 26.68 7.82
N LYS A 173 -7.61 26.24 8.06
CA LYS A 173 -7.96 25.39 9.20
C LYS A 173 -7.15 24.09 9.14
N LEU A 174 -6.59 23.71 10.29
CA LEU A 174 -5.85 22.46 10.43
C LEU A 174 -6.76 21.39 11.03
N HIS A 175 -6.64 20.18 10.50
CA HIS A 175 -7.05 18.95 11.14
C HIS A 175 -5.80 18.18 11.52
N ALA A 176 -5.73 17.79 12.78
CA ALA A 176 -4.70 16.94 13.34
C ALA A 176 -5.41 15.80 14.08
N PRO A 177 -4.76 14.63 14.25
CA PRO A 177 -5.29 13.56 15.08
C PRO A 177 -5.69 14.07 16.46
N HIS A 178 -6.74 13.51 17.05
CA HIS A 178 -7.04 13.79 18.44
C HIS A 178 -5.91 13.28 19.36
N THR A 179 -4.93 14.14 19.68
CA THR A 179 -4.11 13.96 20.89
C THR A 179 -5.03 14.18 22.07
N THR A 180 -5.25 13.14 22.86
CA THR A 180 -5.94 13.26 24.14
C THR A 180 -5.30 14.37 24.97
N ASN A 181 -6.16 15.25 25.49
CA ASN A 181 -5.89 16.45 26.30
C ASN A 181 -5.60 17.76 25.55
N SER A 182 -6.67 18.41 25.10
CA SER A 182 -6.83 19.83 25.34
C SER A 182 -8.30 20.16 25.62
N SER A 183 -8.49 20.80 26.76
CA SER A 183 -9.72 21.33 27.34
C SER A 183 -10.68 21.95 26.33
N ALA A 184 -11.98 21.77 26.59
CA ALA A 184 -13.11 22.40 25.91
C ALA A 184 -12.83 23.88 25.61
N GLY A 185 -12.45 24.15 24.36
CA GLY A 185 -12.45 25.48 23.77
C GLY A 185 -13.86 25.78 23.30
N THR A 186 -14.38 26.93 23.73
CA THR A 186 -15.68 27.48 23.37
C THR A 186 -15.90 27.43 21.85
N THR A 187 -16.93 26.71 21.41
CA THR A 187 -17.42 26.76 20.03
C THR A 187 -17.96 28.16 19.76
N VAL A 188 -17.12 29.01 19.16
CA VAL A 188 -17.59 30.21 18.49
C VAL A 188 -18.20 29.74 17.18
N GLU A 189 -19.50 29.93 17.00
CA GLU A 189 -20.18 29.70 15.72
C GLU A 189 -19.41 30.44 14.62
N ALA A 190 -18.87 29.69 13.66
CA ALA A 190 -18.19 30.27 12.52
C ALA A 190 -19.22 31.06 11.69
N PRO A 191 -18.94 32.31 11.30
CA PRO A 191 -19.84 33.08 10.46
C PRO A 191 -20.07 32.33 9.14
N ALA A 192 -21.30 32.39 8.62
CA ALA A 192 -21.68 31.79 7.35
C ALA A 192 -20.65 32.14 6.28
N VAL A 193 -19.95 31.12 5.76
CA VAL A 193 -18.97 31.29 4.70
C VAL A 193 -19.72 31.82 3.48
N GLN A 194 -19.48 33.08 3.11
CA GLN A 194 -19.81 33.53 1.74
C GLN A 194 -19.08 32.57 0.79
N SER A 195 -19.84 31.83 -0.03
CA SER A 195 -19.32 30.76 -0.90
C SER A 195 -18.34 31.34 -1.91
N ASN A 196 -17.05 31.34 -1.55
CA ASN A 196 -15.93 31.73 -2.40
C ASN A 196 -15.24 30.46 -2.88
N VAL A 197 -15.05 30.32 -4.18
CA VAL A 197 -14.47 29.12 -4.79
C VAL A 197 -13.09 28.82 -4.24
N ALA A 198 -12.31 29.85 -3.91
CA ALA A 198 -10.99 29.70 -3.32
C ALA A 198 -11.01 28.88 -2.02
N ASN A 199 -12.11 28.90 -1.25
CA ASN A 199 -12.28 28.11 -0.03
C ASN A 199 -12.55 26.62 -0.29
N GLY A 200 -12.78 26.23 -1.55
CA GLY A 200 -12.98 24.84 -1.96
C GLY A 200 -11.87 24.30 -2.86
N LEU A 201 -10.90 25.11 -3.28
CA LEU A 201 -9.78 24.65 -4.11
C LEU A 201 -8.61 24.21 -3.22
N TRP A 202 -8.27 22.94 -3.28
CA TRP A 202 -7.25 22.32 -2.44
C TRP A 202 -5.87 22.32 -3.10
N ASN A 203 -4.84 22.33 -2.26
CA ASN A 203 -3.45 22.28 -2.69
C ASN A 203 -2.82 20.95 -2.28
N TYR A 204 -2.02 20.37 -3.18
CA TYR A 204 -1.18 19.21 -2.89
C TYR A 204 -0.36 19.38 -1.60
N PHE A 205 0.33 20.52 -1.43
CA PHE A 205 1.18 20.73 -0.27
C PHE A 205 0.36 21.08 0.97
N TYR A 206 0.63 20.37 2.06
CA TYR A 206 0.05 20.69 3.37
C TYR A 206 0.63 22.00 3.93
N ASP A 207 1.90 22.30 3.68
CA ASP A 207 2.56 23.51 4.15
C ASP A 207 3.34 24.17 2.98
N LYS A 208 4.45 24.84 3.27
CA LYS A 208 5.32 25.48 2.29
C LYS A 208 5.69 24.50 1.16
N PRO A 209 5.52 24.91 -0.10
CA PRO A 209 5.87 24.06 -1.23
C PRO A 209 7.36 23.68 -1.21
N VAL A 210 7.65 22.42 -1.49
CA VAL A 210 9.01 21.85 -1.47
C VAL A 210 9.51 21.67 -2.91
N GLN A 211 10.77 22.07 -3.16
CA GLN A 211 11.44 21.93 -4.48
C GLN A 211 10.65 22.47 -5.69
N THR A 212 9.85 23.52 -5.46
CA THR A 212 9.02 24.17 -6.48
C THR A 212 9.04 25.69 -6.27
N THR A 213 8.12 26.42 -6.89
CA THR A 213 7.95 27.86 -6.67
C THR A 213 7.49 28.16 -5.26
N ARG A 214 7.86 29.35 -4.75
CA ARG A 214 7.44 29.85 -3.43
C ARG A 214 5.92 29.79 -3.25
N ASP A 215 5.20 30.25 -4.27
CA ASP A 215 3.75 30.23 -4.32
C ASP A 215 3.33 29.08 -5.26
N PHE A 216 2.58 28.11 -4.75
CA PHE A 216 2.12 26.94 -5.52
C PHE A 216 0.59 26.94 -5.56
N PRO A 217 -0.04 26.81 -6.75
CA PRO A 217 -1.48 26.97 -6.85
C PRO A 217 -2.23 25.72 -6.39
N PRO A 218 -3.52 25.87 -6.00
CA PRO A 218 -4.43 24.75 -5.88
C PRO A 218 -4.50 23.91 -7.16
N ASP A 219 -4.78 22.62 -7.01
CA ASP A 219 -4.85 21.66 -8.09
C ASP A 219 -6.16 20.85 -8.05
N ALA A 220 -6.63 20.47 -9.23
CA ALA A 220 -7.87 19.76 -9.43
C ALA A 220 -7.82 18.33 -8.90
N ASP A 221 -6.64 17.74 -8.71
CA ASP A 221 -6.51 16.36 -8.25
C ASP A 221 -6.77 16.26 -6.74
N THR A 222 -6.04 17.06 -5.96
CA THR A 222 -6.24 17.18 -4.52
C THR A 222 -7.63 17.72 -4.21
N THR A 223 -8.12 18.67 -5.01
CA THR A 223 -9.49 19.16 -4.89
C THR A 223 -10.49 18.02 -5.12
N SER A 224 -10.32 17.24 -6.19
CA SER A 224 -11.24 16.14 -6.48
C SER A 224 -11.24 15.10 -5.38
N THR A 225 -10.05 14.67 -4.95
CA THR A 225 -9.88 13.69 -3.86
C THR A 225 -10.53 14.17 -2.57
N ALA A 226 -10.42 15.46 -2.23
CA ALA A 226 -11.08 16.02 -1.05
C ALA A 226 -12.60 15.88 -1.12
N TYR A 227 -13.24 16.24 -2.24
CA TYR A 227 -14.70 16.13 -2.39
C TYR A 227 -15.20 14.69 -2.53
N LEU A 228 -14.34 13.76 -2.96
CA LEU A 228 -14.62 12.33 -3.00
C LEU A 228 -14.50 11.67 -1.62
N CYS A 229 -13.58 12.15 -0.78
CA CYS A 229 -13.25 11.57 0.53
C CYS A 229 -14.02 12.16 1.70
N LEU A 230 -14.22 13.49 1.75
CA LEU A 230 -14.71 14.15 2.94
C LEU A 230 -16.14 13.69 3.30
N PRO A 231 -16.41 13.40 4.59
CA PRO A 231 -17.77 13.21 5.09
C PRO A 231 -18.67 14.42 4.81
N SER A 232 -19.98 14.21 4.67
CA SER A 232 -20.93 15.26 4.28
C SER A 232 -20.86 16.51 5.18
N HIS A 233 -20.70 16.35 6.50
CA HIS A 233 -20.61 17.48 7.43
C HIS A 233 -19.34 18.34 7.23
N HIS A 234 -18.27 17.78 6.66
CA HIS A 234 -17.08 18.54 6.28
C HIS A 234 -17.25 19.24 4.93
N LEU A 235 -18.09 18.72 4.03
CA LEU A 235 -18.41 19.39 2.76
C LEU A 235 -19.10 20.74 2.99
N ASP A 236 -19.91 20.86 4.04
CA ASP A 236 -20.54 22.13 4.45
C ASP A 236 -19.52 23.18 4.92
N SER A 237 -18.29 22.76 5.26
CA SER A 237 -17.22 23.63 5.73
C SER A 237 -16.25 24.08 4.62
N VAL A 238 -16.42 23.57 3.39
CA VAL A 238 -15.70 24.00 2.18
C VAL A 238 -16.68 24.69 1.22
N ALA A 239 -16.20 25.13 0.05
CA ALA A 239 -17.07 25.80 -0.91
C ALA A 239 -18.14 24.86 -1.49
N ASP A 240 -19.25 25.45 -1.97
CA ASP A 240 -20.30 24.74 -2.70
C ASP A 240 -19.69 23.90 -3.84
N VAL A 241 -20.01 22.61 -3.86
CA VAL A 241 -19.52 21.66 -4.86
C VAL A 241 -19.88 22.08 -6.29
N ASN A 242 -21.03 22.70 -6.52
CA ASN A 242 -21.43 23.19 -7.84
C ASN A 242 -20.52 24.30 -8.34
N LEU A 243 -20.06 25.15 -7.43
CA LEU A 243 -19.15 26.25 -7.72
C LEU A 243 -17.73 25.71 -8.01
N VAL A 244 -17.29 24.69 -7.29
CA VAL A 244 -16.02 23.97 -7.58
C VAL A 244 -16.08 23.24 -8.93
N MET A 245 -17.15 22.47 -9.20
CA MET A 245 -17.33 21.80 -10.49
C MET A 245 -17.40 22.80 -11.65
N LYS A 246 -18.04 23.96 -11.46
CA LYS A 246 -18.07 25.03 -12.46
C LYS A 246 -16.67 25.61 -12.72
N ALA A 247 -15.84 25.75 -11.69
CA ALA A 247 -14.45 26.16 -11.85
C ALA A 247 -13.59 25.11 -12.56
N MET A 248 -13.77 23.82 -12.27
CA MET A 248 -13.12 22.74 -13.02
C MET A 248 -13.51 22.77 -14.50
N ALA A 249 -14.81 22.88 -14.79
CA ALA A 249 -15.33 22.92 -16.15
C ALA A 249 -14.91 24.16 -16.95
N ALA A 250 -14.62 25.27 -16.27
CA ALA A 250 -14.08 26.48 -16.91
C ALA A 250 -12.55 26.42 -17.10
N ASN A 251 -11.85 25.57 -16.34
CA ASN A 251 -10.39 25.46 -16.37
C ASN A 251 -9.95 24.40 -17.39
N THR A 252 -10.10 24.72 -18.68
CA THR A 252 -9.77 23.81 -19.79
C THR A 252 -8.61 24.33 -20.64
N ASN A 253 -7.94 23.41 -21.34
CA ASN A 253 -6.96 23.75 -22.37
C ASN A 253 -7.67 24.07 -23.72
N ALA A 254 -6.90 24.31 -24.77
CA ALA A 254 -7.44 24.60 -26.12
C ALA A 254 -8.29 23.46 -26.71
N ASP A 255 -8.09 22.22 -26.27
CA ASP A 255 -8.84 21.04 -26.71
C ASP A 255 -10.10 20.79 -25.86
N GLY A 256 -10.40 21.66 -24.90
CA GLY A 256 -11.51 21.48 -23.94
C GLY A 256 -11.23 20.46 -22.84
N ILE A 257 -9.98 20.00 -22.69
CA ILE A 257 -9.58 19.06 -21.63
C ILE A 257 -9.31 19.84 -20.34
N MET A 258 -9.89 19.42 -19.23
CA MET A 258 -9.71 20.07 -17.93
C MET A 258 -8.27 19.96 -17.42
N GLN A 259 -7.80 21.03 -16.80
CA GLN A 259 -6.41 21.20 -16.40
C GLN A 259 -6.16 20.89 -14.93
N THR A 260 -4.93 20.47 -14.64
CA THR A 260 -4.47 20.07 -13.31
C THR A 260 -4.40 21.25 -12.34
N TYR A 261 -3.86 22.40 -12.74
CA TYR A 261 -3.69 23.54 -11.83
C TYR A 261 -4.74 24.61 -12.11
N PHE A 262 -5.28 25.21 -11.05
CA PHE A 262 -6.12 26.41 -11.15
C PHE A 262 -5.24 27.66 -11.31
N CYS A 263 -4.42 27.68 -12.37
CA CYS A 263 -3.43 28.71 -12.62
C CYS A 263 -3.08 28.78 -14.12
N ALA A 264 -3.32 29.94 -14.75
CA ALA A 264 -3.08 30.16 -16.17
C ALA A 264 -1.59 29.98 -16.57
N ASP A 265 -0.66 30.29 -15.66
CA ASP A 265 0.79 30.16 -15.89
C ASP A 265 1.29 28.71 -15.78
N ARG A 266 0.41 27.76 -15.45
CA ARG A 266 0.71 26.32 -15.35
C ARG A 266 -0.28 25.48 -16.14
N PRO A 267 -0.37 25.66 -17.47
CA PRO A 267 -1.36 24.97 -18.26
C PRO A 267 -0.94 23.51 -18.47
N ARG A 268 -1.40 22.62 -17.59
CA ARG A 268 -1.01 21.20 -17.54
C ARG A 268 -2.25 20.34 -17.47
N THR A 269 -2.23 19.22 -18.19
CA THR A 269 -3.24 18.17 -18.15
C THR A 269 -2.57 16.85 -17.76
N SER A 270 -3.32 15.97 -17.11
CA SER A 270 -2.89 14.61 -16.79
C SER A 270 -4.13 13.71 -16.77
N PRO A 271 -4.07 12.53 -17.41
CA PRO A 271 -5.23 11.65 -17.49
C PRO A 271 -5.63 11.09 -16.11
N GLU A 272 -4.69 10.93 -15.19
CA GLU A 272 -4.94 10.55 -13.79
C GLU A 272 -5.77 11.60 -13.06
N VAL A 273 -5.39 12.88 -13.17
CA VAL A 273 -6.12 14.01 -12.59
C VAL A 273 -7.52 14.09 -13.20
N CYS A 274 -7.62 13.91 -14.52
CA CYS A 274 -8.90 13.92 -15.23
C CYS A 274 -9.82 12.78 -14.78
N CYS A 275 -9.31 11.60 -14.46
CA CYS A 275 -10.12 10.54 -13.85
C CYS A 275 -10.78 11.03 -12.55
N ASN A 276 -10.02 11.65 -11.65
CA ASN A 276 -10.57 12.14 -10.38
C ASN A 276 -11.57 13.29 -10.56
N ILE A 277 -11.34 14.19 -11.52
CA ILE A 277 -12.34 15.22 -11.88
C ILE A 277 -13.64 14.55 -12.34
N LEU A 278 -13.58 13.62 -13.29
CA LEU A 278 -14.77 12.93 -13.81
C LEU A 278 -15.52 12.18 -12.69
N ARG A 279 -14.79 11.57 -11.75
CA ARG A 279 -15.37 10.92 -10.57
C ARG A 279 -16.15 11.88 -9.68
N VAL A 280 -15.67 13.12 -9.48
CA VAL A 280 -16.44 14.16 -8.76
C VAL A 280 -17.75 14.44 -9.48
N PHE A 281 -17.71 14.66 -10.79
CA PHE A 281 -18.92 14.90 -11.58
C PHE A 281 -19.91 13.72 -11.47
N CYS A 282 -19.44 12.47 -11.53
CA CYS A 282 -20.28 11.30 -11.30
C CYS A 282 -20.89 11.29 -9.88
N ARG A 283 -20.08 11.49 -8.84
CA ARG A 283 -20.52 11.48 -7.43
C ARG A 283 -21.63 12.47 -7.15
N PHE A 284 -21.58 13.65 -7.75
CA PHE A 284 -22.55 14.73 -7.53
C PHE A 284 -23.63 14.83 -8.62
N GLY A 285 -23.86 13.75 -9.38
CA GLY A 285 -24.99 13.64 -10.30
C GLY A 285 -24.85 14.46 -11.59
N CYS A 286 -23.62 14.83 -11.96
CA CYS A 286 -23.27 15.58 -13.17
C CYS A 286 -22.39 14.77 -14.14
N GLY A 287 -22.43 13.43 -14.09
CA GLY A 287 -21.61 12.56 -14.94
C GLY A 287 -21.87 12.69 -16.45
N ASP A 288 -23.05 13.15 -16.85
CA ASP A 288 -23.42 13.39 -18.25
C ASP A 288 -23.33 14.87 -18.67
N ASP A 289 -22.69 15.72 -17.86
CA ASP A 289 -22.54 17.14 -18.14
C ASP A 289 -21.78 17.37 -19.48
N PRO A 290 -22.36 18.08 -20.46
CA PRO A 290 -21.72 18.32 -21.75
C PRO A 290 -20.32 18.95 -21.66
N ARG A 291 -20.05 19.71 -20.59
CA ARG A 291 -18.78 20.40 -20.37
C ARG A 291 -17.63 19.44 -20.09
N ILE A 292 -17.89 18.21 -19.64
CA ILE A 292 -16.85 17.23 -19.30
C ILE A 292 -16.53 16.27 -20.45
N ARG A 293 -17.29 16.33 -21.55
CA ARG A 293 -17.21 15.36 -22.66
C ARG A 293 -15.81 15.23 -23.25
N ALA A 294 -15.15 16.36 -23.56
CA ALA A 294 -13.79 16.33 -24.14
C ALA A 294 -12.77 15.66 -23.19
N THR A 295 -12.92 15.88 -21.88
CA THR A 295 -12.07 15.26 -20.86
C THR A 295 -12.34 13.76 -20.75
N ARG A 296 -13.62 13.36 -20.73
CA ARG A 296 -14.06 11.96 -20.76
C ARG A 296 -13.50 11.21 -21.96
N ASP A 297 -13.71 11.76 -23.16
CA ASP A 297 -13.27 11.14 -24.41
C ASP A 297 -11.73 11.05 -24.48
N TRP A 298 -11.00 11.97 -23.83
CA TRP A 298 -9.56 11.87 -23.71
C TRP A 298 -9.11 10.76 -22.75
N VAL A 299 -9.72 10.64 -21.56
CA VAL A 299 -9.43 9.56 -20.60
C VAL A 299 -9.69 8.18 -21.23
N VAL A 300 -10.83 8.01 -21.90
CA VAL A 300 -11.16 6.78 -22.64
C VAL A 300 -10.09 6.48 -23.69
N ARG A 301 -9.73 7.46 -24.53
CA ARG A 301 -8.65 7.28 -25.52
C ARG A 301 -7.30 6.94 -24.89
N CYS A 302 -6.93 7.54 -23.76
CA CYS A 302 -5.70 7.20 -23.05
C CYS A 302 -5.68 5.74 -22.61
N LEU A 303 -6.82 5.23 -22.14
CA LEU A 303 -6.95 3.84 -21.68
C LEU A 303 -6.90 2.85 -22.85
N HIS A 304 -7.68 3.10 -23.91
CA HIS A 304 -7.71 2.27 -25.13
C HIS A 304 -6.35 2.20 -25.81
N ASN A 305 -5.65 3.33 -25.92
CA ASN A 305 -4.35 3.39 -26.61
C ASN A 305 -3.15 3.12 -25.70
N ARG A 306 -3.37 2.67 -24.45
CA ARG A 306 -2.31 2.43 -23.47
C ARG A 306 -1.35 3.62 -23.30
N ALA A 307 -1.88 4.85 -23.39
CA ALA A 307 -1.06 6.08 -23.39
C ALA A 307 -0.32 6.33 -22.06
N TYR A 308 -0.69 5.61 -21.00
CA TYR A 308 -0.19 5.75 -19.64
C TYR A 308 0.99 4.82 -19.29
N VAL A 309 1.46 3.97 -20.23
CA VAL A 309 2.45 2.90 -19.96
C VAL A 309 3.80 3.37 -19.43
N HIS A 310 4.11 4.66 -19.54
CA HIS A 310 5.34 5.27 -19.02
C HIS A 310 5.09 6.22 -17.83
N GLY A 311 3.87 6.23 -17.29
CA GLY A 311 3.42 7.26 -16.35
C GLY A 311 3.19 8.60 -17.04
N SER A 312 3.23 9.67 -16.25
CA SER A 312 3.03 11.05 -16.67
C SER A 312 4.01 11.98 -15.96
N ARG A 313 3.84 13.29 -16.17
CA ARG A 313 4.66 14.32 -15.49
C ARG A 313 4.56 14.26 -13.97
N PHE A 314 3.42 13.82 -13.45
CA PHE A 314 3.11 13.85 -12.02
C PHE A 314 3.03 12.45 -11.40
N TYR A 315 2.90 11.42 -12.24
CA TYR A 315 2.76 10.04 -11.82
C TYR A 315 3.83 9.17 -12.45
N SER A 316 4.52 8.41 -11.62
CA SER A 316 5.71 7.65 -12.03
C SER A 316 5.40 6.22 -12.47
N THR A 317 4.13 5.79 -12.38
CA THR A 317 3.73 4.41 -12.62
C THR A 317 2.39 4.31 -13.38
N PRO A 318 2.26 3.36 -14.33
CA PRO A 318 0.99 3.05 -15.01
C PRO A 318 -0.17 2.73 -14.06
N GLU A 319 0.15 2.11 -12.92
CA GLU A 319 -0.81 1.61 -11.94
C GLU A 319 -1.66 2.73 -11.33
N THR A 320 -1.14 3.96 -11.29
CA THR A 320 -1.92 5.10 -10.76
C THR A 320 -3.07 5.47 -11.68
N PHE A 321 -2.81 5.56 -13.00
CA PHE A 321 -3.87 5.80 -13.98
C PHE A 321 -4.89 4.67 -13.99
N LEU A 322 -4.44 3.42 -13.94
CA LEU A 322 -5.34 2.26 -13.92
C LEU A 322 -6.17 2.19 -12.64
N TYR A 323 -5.60 2.54 -11.50
CA TYR A 323 -6.34 2.63 -10.25
C TYR A 323 -7.47 3.68 -10.33
N PHE A 324 -7.16 4.91 -10.74
CA PHE A 324 -8.21 5.93 -10.87
C PHE A 324 -9.21 5.64 -11.98
N SER A 325 -8.80 4.97 -13.07
CA SER A 325 -9.71 4.51 -14.13
C SER A 325 -10.64 3.40 -13.64
N ALA A 326 -10.13 2.43 -12.86
CA ALA A 326 -10.93 1.36 -12.25
C ALA A 326 -11.99 1.94 -11.29
N ARG A 327 -11.62 2.98 -10.55
CA ARG A 327 -12.57 3.71 -9.70
C ARG A 327 -13.61 4.49 -10.49
N LEU A 328 -13.21 5.18 -11.55
CA LEU A 328 -14.14 5.86 -12.44
C LEU A 328 -15.12 4.87 -13.07
N TYR A 329 -14.64 3.73 -13.55
CA TYR A 329 -15.47 2.64 -14.08
C TYR A 329 -16.52 2.15 -13.05
N LEU A 330 -16.13 2.04 -11.78
CA LEU A 330 -17.03 1.59 -10.72
C LEU A 330 -18.06 2.66 -10.33
N GLU A 331 -17.66 3.93 -10.34
CA GLU A 331 -18.42 5.05 -9.80
C GLU A 331 -19.25 5.79 -10.87
N CYS A 332 -18.99 5.57 -12.16
CA CYS A 332 -19.76 6.20 -13.23
C CYS A 332 -21.18 5.62 -13.33
N SER A 333 -22.18 6.50 -13.47
CA SER A 333 -23.59 6.13 -13.63
C SER A 333 -24.01 5.93 -15.10
N SER A 334 -23.17 6.37 -16.04
CA SER A 334 -23.45 6.30 -17.48
C SER A 334 -23.03 4.94 -18.03
N GLU A 335 -24.00 4.12 -18.45
CA GLU A 335 -23.72 2.78 -19.00
C GLU A 335 -22.79 2.84 -20.22
N THR A 336 -22.96 3.83 -21.10
CA THR A 336 -22.06 4.01 -22.25
C THR A 336 -20.62 4.28 -21.82
N LEU A 337 -20.40 5.18 -20.85
CA LEU A 337 -19.05 5.45 -20.35
C LEU A 337 -18.47 4.20 -19.65
N LYS A 338 -19.31 3.45 -18.94
CA LYS A 338 -18.90 2.22 -18.28
C LYS A 338 -18.44 1.16 -19.27
N GLU A 339 -19.17 0.97 -20.36
CA GLU A 339 -18.79 0.10 -21.49
C GLU A 339 -17.45 0.55 -22.11
N GLU A 340 -17.28 1.85 -22.34
CA GLU A 340 -16.03 2.40 -22.89
C GLU A 340 -14.82 2.20 -21.96
N LEU A 341 -15.04 2.22 -20.64
CA LEU A 341 -14.01 2.03 -19.61
C LEU A 341 -13.75 0.56 -19.26
N GLU A 342 -14.57 -0.39 -19.70
CA GLU A 342 -14.44 -1.84 -19.41
C GLU A 342 -13.04 -2.38 -19.78
N VAL A 343 -12.41 -1.79 -20.80
CA VAL A 343 -11.03 -2.09 -21.22
C VAL A 343 -9.99 -1.94 -20.10
N VAL A 344 -10.31 -1.24 -18.99
CA VAL A 344 -9.47 -1.19 -17.79
C VAL A 344 -9.15 -2.58 -17.24
N LYS A 345 -10.06 -3.56 -17.40
CA LYS A 345 -9.84 -4.94 -16.92
C LYS A 345 -8.73 -5.64 -17.70
N GLU A 346 -8.76 -5.52 -19.03
CA GLU A 346 -7.70 -6.06 -19.90
C GLU A 346 -6.37 -5.37 -19.60
N ALA A 347 -6.37 -4.04 -19.52
CA ALA A 347 -5.21 -3.25 -19.15
C ALA A 347 -4.60 -3.67 -17.80
N LEU A 348 -5.42 -3.95 -16.78
CA LEU A 348 -4.93 -4.44 -15.49
C LEU A 348 -4.32 -5.84 -15.60
N LEU A 349 -4.93 -6.74 -16.37
CA LEU A 349 -4.42 -8.09 -16.61
C LEU A 349 -3.05 -8.07 -17.31
N GLU A 350 -2.82 -7.15 -18.25
CA GLU A 350 -1.51 -6.94 -18.90
C GLU A 350 -0.43 -6.51 -17.90
N ARG A 351 -0.81 -5.86 -16.80
CA ARG A 351 0.10 -5.40 -15.75
C ARG A 351 0.37 -6.46 -14.68
N VAL A 352 -0.46 -7.48 -14.55
CA VAL A 352 -0.28 -8.54 -13.54
C VAL A 352 1.09 -9.20 -13.71
N ASN A 353 1.77 -9.44 -12.58
CA ASN A 353 3.14 -9.99 -12.51
C ASN A 353 4.23 -9.11 -13.14
N VAL A 354 3.92 -7.93 -13.67
CA VAL A 354 4.96 -6.97 -14.07
C VAL A 354 5.62 -6.42 -12.81
N PRO A 355 6.96 -6.47 -12.69
CA PRO A 355 7.67 -5.93 -11.53
C PRO A 355 7.41 -4.44 -11.36
N VAL A 356 6.99 -4.04 -10.16
CA VAL A 356 6.68 -2.66 -9.79
C VAL A 356 7.04 -2.42 -8.33
N ASN A 357 7.06 -1.15 -7.91
CA ASN A 357 7.31 -0.81 -6.52
C ASN A 357 6.11 -1.19 -5.61
N PRO A 358 6.29 -1.23 -4.29
CA PRO A 358 5.26 -1.67 -3.32
C PRO A 358 3.90 -0.96 -3.42
N LEU A 359 3.88 0.35 -3.60
CA LEU A 359 2.63 1.13 -3.68
C LEU A 359 1.92 0.88 -5.01
N ALA A 360 2.67 0.86 -6.11
CA ALA A 360 2.10 0.51 -7.42
C ALA A 360 1.52 -0.92 -7.42
N LEU A 361 2.18 -1.87 -6.75
CA LEU A 361 1.66 -3.23 -6.57
C LEU A 361 0.35 -3.23 -5.80
N ALA A 362 0.26 -2.46 -4.70
CA ALA A 362 -0.96 -2.32 -3.92
C ALA A 362 -2.11 -1.71 -4.75
N LEU A 363 -1.82 -0.65 -5.52
CA LEU A 363 -2.78 -0.02 -6.43
C LEU A 363 -3.30 -1.00 -7.49
N ARG A 364 -2.41 -1.81 -8.10
CA ARG A 364 -2.79 -2.84 -9.08
C ARG A 364 -3.71 -3.89 -8.47
N ILE A 365 -3.32 -4.49 -7.34
CA ILE A 365 -4.11 -5.53 -6.68
C ILE A 365 -5.49 -5.00 -6.29
N PHE A 366 -5.53 -3.81 -5.66
CA PHE A 366 -6.78 -3.22 -5.22
C PHE A 366 -7.66 -2.84 -6.41
N ALA A 367 -7.10 -2.29 -7.49
CA ALA A 367 -7.83 -2.02 -8.73
C ALA A 367 -8.43 -3.30 -9.33
N CYS A 368 -7.68 -4.41 -9.38
CA CYS A 368 -8.19 -5.71 -9.79
C CYS A 368 -9.40 -6.17 -8.95
N GLN A 369 -9.34 -5.99 -7.63
CA GLN A 369 -10.47 -6.29 -6.74
C GLN A 369 -11.69 -5.40 -7.03
N LEU A 370 -11.49 -4.11 -7.29
CA LEU A 370 -12.57 -3.16 -7.55
C LEU A 370 -13.35 -3.51 -8.82
N VAL A 371 -12.66 -3.97 -9.88
CA VAL A 371 -13.29 -4.30 -11.17
C VAL A 371 -13.67 -5.79 -11.30
N GLY A 372 -13.49 -6.58 -10.23
CA GLY A 372 -13.91 -7.97 -10.18
C GLY A 372 -13.03 -8.94 -10.98
N ILE A 373 -11.73 -8.65 -11.16
CA ILE A 373 -10.79 -9.63 -11.74
C ILE A 373 -10.54 -10.75 -10.72
N ASP A 374 -10.73 -11.99 -11.18
CA ASP A 374 -10.55 -13.19 -10.36
C ASP A 374 -9.15 -13.26 -9.72
N ALA A 375 -9.11 -13.54 -8.42
CA ALA A 375 -7.88 -13.60 -7.62
C ALA A 375 -6.85 -14.62 -8.09
N ARG A 376 -7.25 -15.61 -8.89
CA ARG A 376 -6.32 -16.57 -9.52
C ARG A 376 -5.31 -15.89 -10.44
N PHE A 377 -5.69 -14.79 -11.10
CA PHE A 377 -4.79 -14.07 -12.01
C PHE A 377 -3.70 -13.32 -11.25
N TRP A 378 -4.04 -12.65 -10.15
CA TRP A 378 -3.11 -11.79 -9.40
C TRP A 378 -2.63 -12.41 -8.06
N ARG A 379 -2.77 -13.73 -7.89
CA ARG A 379 -2.34 -14.44 -6.66
C ARG A 379 -0.85 -14.27 -6.36
N GLN A 380 -0.01 -14.27 -7.39
CA GLN A 380 1.44 -14.10 -7.24
C GLN A 380 1.77 -12.67 -6.79
N ASP A 381 1.12 -11.67 -7.39
CA ASP A 381 1.21 -10.28 -6.93
C ASP A 381 0.80 -10.13 -5.47
N LEU A 382 -0.32 -10.75 -5.06
CA LEU A 382 -0.77 -10.72 -3.66
C LEU A 382 0.26 -11.35 -2.71
N ALA A 383 0.83 -12.50 -3.08
CA ALA A 383 1.84 -13.18 -2.28
C ALA A 383 3.12 -12.33 -2.17
N ALA A 384 3.58 -11.74 -3.29
CA ALA A 384 4.71 -10.83 -3.31
C ALA A 384 4.43 -9.61 -2.42
N PHE A 385 3.25 -9.02 -2.50
CA PHE A 385 2.86 -7.88 -1.70
C PHE A 385 2.80 -8.20 -0.20
N GLN A 386 2.23 -9.34 0.19
CA GLN A 386 2.18 -9.77 1.60
C GLN A 386 3.57 -10.03 2.18
N ALA A 387 4.50 -10.54 1.37
CA ALA A 387 5.87 -10.75 1.79
C ALA A 387 6.61 -9.44 2.11
N LEU A 388 6.12 -8.28 1.63
CA LEU A 388 6.74 -6.98 1.88
C LEU A 388 6.46 -6.40 3.27
N GLN A 389 5.50 -6.93 4.05
CA GLN A 389 5.16 -6.38 5.37
C GLN A 389 6.39 -6.37 6.29
N GLU A 390 6.78 -5.18 6.75
CA GLU A 390 7.95 -4.94 7.58
C GLU A 390 7.73 -5.33 9.04
N GLU A 391 8.80 -5.36 9.83
CA GLU A 391 8.75 -5.78 11.24
C GLU A 391 7.79 -4.94 12.09
N ASP A 392 7.67 -3.64 11.80
CA ASP A 392 6.76 -2.71 12.47
C ASP A 392 5.28 -2.88 12.05
N GLY A 393 5.01 -3.78 11.10
CA GLY A 393 3.68 -4.08 10.59
C GLY A 393 3.24 -3.24 9.39
N GLY A 394 4.00 -2.21 9.02
CA GLY A 394 3.73 -1.39 7.85
C GLY A 394 4.32 -1.97 6.57
N TRP A 395 4.00 -1.35 5.44
CA TRP A 395 4.61 -1.66 4.15
C TRP A 395 5.65 -0.61 3.76
N PRO A 396 6.63 -0.94 2.90
CA PRO A 396 7.51 0.06 2.31
C PRO A 396 6.72 1.08 1.50
N ALA A 397 7.26 2.29 1.38
CA ALA A 397 6.51 3.43 0.85
C ALA A 397 6.05 3.25 -0.59
N GLY A 398 6.85 2.58 -1.43
CA GLY A 398 6.66 2.60 -2.89
C GLY A 398 6.69 4.02 -3.45
N HIS A 399 6.35 4.20 -4.72
CA HIS A 399 6.17 5.52 -5.32
C HIS A 399 5.01 5.50 -6.32
N PHE A 400 4.29 6.60 -6.39
CA PHE A 400 3.17 6.77 -7.32
C PHE A 400 3.19 8.16 -7.94
N CYS A 401 3.43 9.20 -7.14
CA CYS A 401 3.66 10.56 -7.63
C CYS A 401 5.15 10.82 -7.93
N CYS A 402 5.42 11.90 -8.66
CA CYS A 402 6.76 12.46 -8.82
C CYS A 402 6.73 13.98 -8.97
N MET A 403 7.84 14.62 -8.62
CA MET A 403 8.00 16.07 -8.81
C MET A 403 8.12 16.40 -10.28
N GLY A 404 7.16 17.15 -10.83
CA GLY A 404 7.14 17.41 -12.28
C GLY A 404 8.37 18.12 -12.86
N ARG A 405 9.17 18.83 -12.05
CA ARG A 405 10.40 19.48 -12.51
C ARG A 405 11.61 18.55 -12.51
N THR A 406 11.76 17.72 -11.48
CA THR A 406 12.97 16.90 -11.25
C THR A 406 12.77 15.43 -11.57
N GLY A 407 11.53 14.96 -11.65
CA GLY A 407 11.18 13.55 -11.72
C GLY A 407 11.36 12.79 -10.40
N ALA A 408 11.75 13.48 -9.31
CA ALA A 408 11.97 12.85 -8.02
C ALA A 408 10.71 12.12 -7.54
N LYS A 409 10.86 10.83 -7.25
CA LYS A 409 9.74 9.94 -6.91
C LYS A 409 9.24 10.22 -5.49
N ILE A 410 7.92 10.17 -5.33
CA ILE A 410 7.25 10.43 -4.04
C ILE A 410 6.44 9.19 -3.65
N GLY A 411 6.63 8.77 -2.41
CA GLY A 411 6.06 7.57 -1.81
C GLY A 411 5.44 7.81 -0.45
N ASN A 412 4.56 6.92 0.01
CA ASN A 412 3.95 7.03 1.34
C ASN A 412 3.70 5.65 1.96
N ARG A 413 4.33 5.35 3.11
CA ARG A 413 4.16 4.07 3.81
C ARG A 413 2.75 3.89 4.38
N GLY A 414 2.16 4.96 4.91
CA GLY A 414 0.80 4.96 5.43
C GLY A 414 -0.20 4.63 4.35
N LEU A 415 -0.07 5.21 3.15
CA LEU A 415 -0.94 4.92 2.01
C LEU A 415 -0.80 3.48 1.53
N THR A 416 0.43 2.97 1.38
CA THR A 416 0.66 1.57 1.01
C THR A 416 0.06 0.61 2.04
N THR A 417 0.16 0.94 3.33
CA THR A 417 -0.38 0.12 4.42
C THR A 417 -1.91 0.21 4.50
N ALA A 418 -2.49 1.38 4.25
CA ALA A 418 -3.95 1.56 4.15
C ALA A 418 -4.54 0.73 3.00
N LEU A 419 -3.88 0.71 1.83
CA LEU A 419 -4.26 -0.18 0.75
C LEU A 419 -4.12 -1.65 1.15
N ALA A 420 -3.06 -2.02 1.88
CA ALA A 420 -2.88 -3.38 2.37
C ALA A 420 -4.06 -3.85 3.24
N LEU A 421 -4.52 -3.01 4.17
CA LEU A 421 -5.72 -3.30 4.97
C LEU A 421 -6.93 -3.57 4.08
N ARG A 422 -7.19 -2.71 3.09
CA ARG A 422 -8.33 -2.86 2.18
C ARG A 422 -8.26 -4.07 1.29
N ILE A 423 -7.06 -4.44 0.84
CA ILE A 423 -6.83 -5.65 0.05
C ILE A 423 -7.13 -6.90 0.90
N MET A 424 -6.72 -6.89 2.17
CA MET A 424 -6.87 -8.02 3.08
C MET A 424 -8.30 -8.20 3.62
N GLU A 425 -9.04 -7.10 3.82
CA GLU A 425 -10.45 -7.12 4.25
C GLU A 425 -11.40 -7.68 3.18
N ARG A 426 -11.06 -7.51 1.89
CA ARG A 426 -11.88 -7.95 0.74
C ARG A 426 -11.52 -9.34 0.21
N ARG A 427 -11.09 -10.24 1.09
CA ARG A 427 -10.71 -11.63 0.73
C ARG A 427 -11.89 -12.54 0.46
#